data_AF-A0A355U6C7-F1
#
_entry.id   AF-A0A355U6C7-F1
#
_cell.length_a   1.000
_cell.length_b   1.000
_cell.length_c   1.000
_cell.angle_alpha   90.00
_cell.angle_beta   90.00
_cell.angle_gamma   90.00
#
_symmetry.space_group_name_H-M   'P 1'
#
loop_
_entity.id
_entity.type
_entity.pdbx_description
1 polymer ?
#
loop_
_entity_poly.entity_id
_entity_poly.type
_entity_poly.pdbx_seq_one_letter_code
_entity_poly.pdbx_strand_id
1 'polypeptide(L)'
;MLEQFRKETDDHSVKGTIRNNILSHVMNNGSFTIAEIASGTGYSLTTVSKYVSEMLENGVINEIERVSLHTKGRRTVRYGLDLNSYYFLGIDMRTFI
;
A
#
# COMPACT_ATOMS: atom_id res chain seq x y z
N MET A 1 -2.53 14.82 12.37
CA MET A 1 -3.09 14.13 11.19
C MET A 1 -2.48 14.67 9.90
N LEU A 2 -2.73 15.93 9.50
CA LEU A 2 -2.11 16.55 8.31
C LEU A 2 -0.57 16.61 8.33
N GLU A 3 0.02 16.98 9.47
CA GLU A 3 1.49 17.03 9.62
C GLU A 3 2.16 15.65 9.47
N GLN A 4 1.46 14.58 9.85
CA GLN A 4 1.97 13.22 9.77
C GLN A 4 1.93 12.71 8.33
N PHE A 5 0.86 13.02 7.61
CA PHE A 5 0.76 12.77 6.17
C PHE A 5 1.86 13.51 5.39
N ARG A 6 2.06 14.82 5.66
CA ARG A 6 3.10 15.61 4.97
C ARG A 6 4.50 15.03 5.18
N LYS A 7 4.79 14.60 6.42
CA LYS A 7 6.07 13.99 6.79
C LYS A 7 6.29 12.63 6.13
N GLU A 8 5.25 11.86 5.88
CA GLU A 8 5.32 10.59 5.15
C GLU A 8 5.52 10.81 3.63
N THR A 9 4.87 11.82 3.04
CA THR A 9 5.05 12.16 1.61
C THR A 9 6.42 12.77 1.29
N ASP A 10 7.04 13.49 2.23
CA ASP A 10 8.37 14.09 2.06
C ASP A 10 9.53 13.15 2.50
N ASP A 11 9.23 11.91 2.92
CA ASP A 11 10.27 10.96 3.34
C ASP A 11 10.97 10.32 2.13
N HIS A 12 12.06 10.96 1.69
CA HIS A 12 12.96 10.43 0.65
C HIS A 12 13.90 9.30 1.12
N SER A 13 13.68 8.75 2.31
CA SER A 13 14.41 7.56 2.75
C SER A 13 14.07 6.33 1.89
N VAL A 14 14.93 5.31 1.98
CA VAL A 14 14.66 4.00 1.37
C VAL A 14 13.32 3.42 1.85
N LYS A 15 12.98 3.63 3.13
CA LYS A 15 11.70 3.20 3.71
C LYS A 15 10.52 3.92 3.06
N GLY A 16 10.58 5.25 2.96
CA GLY A 16 9.53 6.06 2.35
C GLY A 16 9.31 5.68 0.88
N THR A 17 10.40 5.47 0.13
CA THR A 17 10.34 5.03 -1.27
C THR A 17 9.62 3.68 -1.41
N ILE A 18 9.96 2.68 -0.59
CA ILE A 18 9.33 1.36 -0.65
C ILE A 18 7.83 1.45 -0.31
N ARG A 19 7.48 2.21 0.72
CA ARG A 19 6.06 2.43 1.10
C ARG A 19 5.28 3.12 -0.01
N ASN A 20 5.85 4.16 -0.63
CA ASN A 20 5.22 4.88 -1.74
C ASN A 20 5.02 3.97 -2.96
N ASN A 21 5.97 3.07 -3.24
CA ASN A 21 5.81 2.09 -4.32
C ASN A 21 4.68 1.09 -4.03
N ILE A 22 4.55 0.61 -2.79
CA ILE A 22 3.44 -0.25 -2.36
C ILE A 22 2.11 0.49 -2.50
N LEU A 23 2.02 1.72 -1.98
CA LEU A 23 0.84 2.59 -2.06
C LEU A 23 0.42 2.87 -3.50
N SER A 24 1.38 3.20 -4.37
CA SER A 24 1.11 3.42 -5.80
C SER A 24 0.56 2.17 -6.47
N HIS A 25 1.11 1.00 -6.12
CA HIS A 25 0.65 -0.26 -6.69
C HIS A 25 -0.79 -0.59 -6.27
N VAL A 26 -1.16 -0.36 -5.01
CA VAL A 26 -2.55 -0.57 -4.55
C VAL A 26 -3.51 0.47 -5.13
N MET A 27 -3.10 1.74 -5.26
CA MET A 27 -3.94 2.78 -5.88
C MET A 27 -4.25 2.47 -7.35
N ASN A 28 -3.29 1.90 -8.09
CA ASN A 28 -3.48 1.58 -9.51
C ASN A 28 -4.22 0.25 -9.75
N ASN A 29 -4.07 -0.74 -8.85
CA ASN A 29 -4.56 -2.10 -9.08
C ASN A 29 -5.65 -2.55 -8.07
N GLY A 30 -5.99 -1.71 -7.09
CA GLY A 30 -6.97 -1.97 -6.03
C GLY A 30 -6.48 -2.91 -4.91
N SER A 31 -5.68 -3.93 -5.24
CA SER A 31 -5.09 -4.86 -4.26
C SER A 31 -3.77 -5.43 -4.77
N PHE A 32 -3.01 -6.07 -3.88
CA PHE A 32 -1.74 -6.69 -4.24
C PHE A 32 -1.39 -7.88 -3.35
N THR A 33 -0.47 -8.72 -3.81
CA THR A 33 0.28 -9.69 -3.01
C THR A 33 1.73 -9.23 -2.81
N ILE A 34 2.40 -9.71 -1.77
CA ILE A 34 3.84 -9.44 -1.55
C ILE A 34 4.68 -9.82 -2.78
N ALA A 35 4.30 -10.90 -3.48
CA ALA A 35 5.01 -11.36 -4.67
C ALA A 35 4.85 -10.41 -5.87
N GLU A 36 3.64 -9.88 -6.08
CA GLU A 36 3.39 -8.89 -7.14
C GLU A 36 4.24 -7.64 -6.94
N ILE A 37 4.29 -7.11 -5.70
CA ILE A 37 5.14 -5.95 -5.39
C ILE A 37 6.61 -6.27 -5.58
N ALA A 38 7.10 -7.39 -5.06
CA ALA A 38 8.51 -7.79 -5.19
C ALA A 38 8.92 -7.90 -6.67
N SER A 39 8.05 -8.50 -7.50
CA SER A 39 8.28 -8.60 -8.94
C SER A 39 8.22 -7.25 -9.65
N GLY A 40 7.28 -6.37 -9.28
CA GLY A 40 7.10 -5.07 -9.92
C GLY A 40 8.14 -4.01 -9.52
N THR A 41 8.74 -4.16 -8.35
CA THR A 41 9.69 -3.16 -7.79
C THR A 41 11.15 -3.64 -7.78
N GLY A 42 11.39 -4.95 -7.92
CA GLY A 42 12.72 -5.55 -7.82
C GLY A 42 13.23 -5.71 -6.38
N TYR A 43 12.44 -5.34 -5.36
CA TYR A 43 12.80 -5.59 -3.96
C TYR A 43 12.66 -7.07 -3.59
N SER A 44 13.44 -7.50 -2.60
CA SER A 44 13.33 -8.87 -2.08
C SER A 44 11.98 -9.11 -1.39
N LEU A 45 11.50 -10.36 -1.42
CA LEU A 45 10.26 -10.75 -0.74
C LEU A 45 10.29 -10.42 0.77
N THR A 46 11.44 -10.55 1.43
CA THR A 46 11.58 -10.25 2.86
C THR A 46 11.50 -8.75 3.13
N THR A 47 12.10 -7.93 2.27
CA THR A 47 12.00 -6.46 2.32
C THR A 47 10.55 -6.03 2.18
N VAL A 48 9.86 -6.49 1.13
CA VAL A 48 8.45 -6.14 0.92
C VAL A 48 7.59 -6.63 2.08
N SER A 49 7.78 -7.87 2.53
CA SER A 49 7.03 -8.44 3.66
C SER A 49 7.17 -7.60 4.92
N LYS A 50 8.39 -7.13 5.24
CA LYS A 50 8.63 -6.25 6.39
C LYS A 50 7.77 -4.98 6.31
N TYR A 51 7.82 -4.27 5.18
CA TYR A 51 7.11 -3.00 5.06
C TYR A 51 5.60 -3.17 4.97
N VAL A 52 5.11 -4.26 4.36
CA VAL A 52 3.69 -4.64 4.39
C VAL A 52 3.22 -4.88 5.83
N SER A 53 4.00 -5.63 6.63
CA SER A 53 3.69 -5.82 8.06
C SER A 53 3.63 -4.51 8.84
N GLU A 54 4.61 -3.61 8.64
CA GLU A 54 4.56 -2.30 9.29
C GLU A 54 3.34 -1.47 8.81
N MET A 55 2.96 -1.54 7.54
CA MET A 55 1.80 -0.80 7.02
C MET A 55 0.47 -1.35 7.55
N LEU A 56 0.37 -2.68 7.77
CA LEU A 56 -0.76 -3.31 8.46
C LEU A 56 -0.87 -2.82 9.91
N GLU A 57 0.23 -2.84 10.65
CA GLU A 57 0.27 -2.37 12.05
C GLU A 57 -0.13 -0.89 12.19
N ASN A 58 0.21 -0.07 11.19
CA ASN A 58 -0.15 1.34 11.16
C ASN A 58 -1.57 1.60 10.62
N GLY A 59 -2.32 0.56 10.22
CA GLY A 59 -3.68 0.70 9.69
C GLY A 59 -3.77 1.39 8.33
N VAL A 60 -2.70 1.33 7.52
CA VAL A 60 -2.64 1.92 6.17
C VAL A 60 -3.26 0.97 5.14
N ILE A 61 -3.08 -0.32 5.35
CA ILE A 61 -3.58 -1.41 4.50
C ILE A 61 -4.20 -2.50 5.37
N ASN A 62 -5.07 -3.32 4.78
CA ASN A 62 -5.72 -4.46 5.41
C ASN A 62 -5.63 -5.73 4.53
N GLU A 63 -5.76 -6.89 5.17
CA GLU A 63 -5.99 -8.15 4.46
C GLU A 63 -7.40 -8.16 3.85
N ILE A 64 -7.49 -8.30 2.52
CA ILE A 64 -8.77 -8.34 1.80
C ILE A 64 -9.20 -9.79 1.55
N GLU A 65 -8.24 -10.64 1.19
CA GLU A 65 -8.52 -12.02 0.82
C GLU A 65 -7.36 -12.95 1.19
N ARG A 66 -7.70 -14.16 1.64
CA ARG A 66 -6.74 -15.25 1.81
C ARG A 66 -6.99 -16.29 0.74
N VAL A 67 -6.15 -16.29 -0.29
CA VAL A 67 -6.25 -17.22 -1.42
C VAL A 67 -5.48 -18.49 -1.09
N SER A 68 -6.19 -19.62 -1.01
CA SER A 68 -5.56 -20.93 -1.00
C SER A 68 -5.35 -21.40 -2.44
N LEU A 69 -4.13 -21.25 -2.96
CA LEU A 69 -3.84 -21.72 -4.32
C LEU A 69 -3.93 -23.26 -4.44
N HIS A 70 -3.70 -24.02 -3.35
CA HIS A 70 -3.92 -25.48 -3.27
C HIS A 70 -4.13 -25.96 -1.81
N THR A 71 -4.76 -27.12 -1.61
CA THR A 71 -5.02 -27.78 -0.29
C THR A 71 -3.76 -28.08 0.54
N LYS A 72 -2.57 -27.99 -0.06
CA LYS A 72 -1.25 -28.22 0.59
C LYS A 72 -0.21 -27.11 0.31
N GLY A 73 -0.61 -25.96 -0.23
CA GLY A 73 0.30 -24.86 -0.62
C GLY A 73 0.45 -23.76 0.44
N ARG A 74 1.43 -22.85 0.24
CA ARG A 74 1.50 -21.59 1.01
C ARG A 74 0.24 -20.76 0.75
N ARG A 75 -0.36 -20.24 1.82
CA ARG A 75 -1.52 -19.35 1.74
C ARG A 75 -1.02 -17.99 1.26
N THR A 76 -1.55 -17.52 0.13
CA THR A 76 -1.25 -16.20 -0.41
C THR A 76 -2.28 -15.22 0.14
N VAL A 77 -1.83 -14.11 0.70
CA VAL A 77 -2.71 -13.05 1.20
C VAL A 77 -2.70 -11.89 0.22
N ARG A 78 -3.89 -11.40 -0.13
CA ARG A 78 -4.07 -10.14 -0.85
C ARG A 78 -4.34 -9.02 0.15
N TYR A 79 -3.62 -7.93 -0.03
CA TYR A 79 -3.72 -6.71 0.76
C TYR A 79 -4.31 -5.60 -0.09
N GLY A 80 -4.97 -4.64 0.54
CA GLY A 80 -5.27 -3.36 -0.09
C GLY A 80 -5.51 -2.26 0.93
N LEU A 81 -5.93 -1.08 0.47
CA LEU A 81 -6.06 0.10 1.33
C LEU A 81 -7.12 -0.10 2.42
N ASP A 82 -6.83 0.40 3.61
CA ASP A 82 -7.89 0.65 4.58
C ASP A 82 -8.67 1.90 4.14
N LEU A 83 -9.97 1.73 3.87
CA LEU A 83 -10.84 2.83 3.45
C LEU A 83 -11.02 3.91 4.52
N ASN A 84 -10.63 3.64 5.76
CA ASN A 84 -10.69 4.59 6.87
C ASN A 84 -9.37 5.33 7.10
N SER A 85 -8.28 4.96 6.42
CA SER A 85 -6.96 5.51 6.72
C SER A 85 -6.69 6.85 6.05
N TYR A 86 -7.25 7.11 4.86
CA TYR A 86 -7.05 8.36 4.13
C TYR A 86 -8.32 8.84 3.43
N TYR A 87 -8.54 10.15 3.49
CA TYR A 87 -9.60 10.84 2.79
C TYR A 87 -9.01 11.95 1.92
N PHE A 88 -9.48 12.06 0.69
CA PHE A 88 -9.04 13.10 -0.26
C PHE A 88 -10.20 14.02 -0.59
N LEU A 89 -9.96 15.33 -0.58
CA LEU A 89 -10.92 16.34 -1.01
C LEU A 89 -10.47 16.89 -2.38
N GLY A 90 -11.17 16.50 -3.44
CA GLY A 90 -11.02 17.11 -4.76
C GLY A 90 -11.91 18.34 -4.87
N ILE A 91 -11.32 19.50 -5.15
CA ILE A 91 -12.07 20.74 -5.39
C ILE A 91 -11.93 21.11 -6.87
N ASP A 92 -13.04 21.07 -7.60
CA ASP A 92 -13.13 21.63 -8.95
C ASP A 92 -13.66 23.07 -8.86
N MET A 93 -12.77 24.05 -9.01
CA MET A 93 -13.13 25.45 -8.99
C MET A 93 -13.46 25.92 -10.40
N ARG A 94 -14.74 26.20 -10.65
CA ARG A 94 -15.19 26.83 -11.89
C ARG A 94 -15.38 28.31 -11.66
N THR A 95 -14.73 29.12 -12.51
CA THR A 95 -15.00 30.56 -12.58
C THR A 95 -16.26 30.76 -13.40
N PHE A 96 -17.31 31.31 -12.79
CA PHE A 96 -18.47 31.79 -13.54
C PHE A 96 -18.10 33.17 -14.09
N ILE A 97 -18.01 33.29 -15.41
CA ILE A 97 -17.89 34.55 -16.15
C ILE A 97 -19.27 34.89 -16.69
#